data_AF-A0A2M7JQ31-F1
#
_entry.id   AF-A0A2M7JQ31-F1
#
_cell.length_a   1.000
_cell.length_b   1.000
_cell.length_c   1.000
_cell.angle_alpha   90.00
_cell.angle_beta   90.00
_cell.angle_gamma   90.00
#
_symmetry.space_group_name_H-M   'P 1'
#
loop_
_entity.id
_entity.type
_entity.pdbx_description
1 polymer ?
#
loop_
_entity_poly.entity_id
_entity_poly.type
_entity_poly.pdbx_seq_one_letter_code
_entity_poly.pdbx_strand_id
1 'polypeptide(L)'
;MPSHAHLILVGDIDQLPSVGPGNVLKDIIRSGRFTVVRLTEIFRQAQESMIVVNAHKVNQGQLPVLKEIDKSESTDFQFIEEEDPEKILQNILDLCSEGIPGQFRFHPLREIQVLAPMQVSDI
;
A
#
# COMPACT_ATOMS: atom_id res chain seq x y z
N MET A 1 1.36 26.19 22.92
CA MET A 1 1.41 24.91 23.67
C MET A 1 1.40 25.22 25.15
N PRO A 2 0.63 24.51 25.98
CA PRO A 2 0.72 24.63 27.44
C PRO A 2 2.16 24.41 27.91
N SER A 3 2.58 25.07 28.98
CA SER A 3 3.96 25.04 29.50
C SER A 3 4.45 23.64 29.91
N HIS A 4 3.54 22.69 30.12
CA HIS A 4 3.83 21.31 30.52
C HIS A 4 3.40 20.26 29.48
N ALA A 5 3.20 20.67 28.22
CA ALA A 5 2.81 19.76 27.16
C ALA A 5 4.03 19.21 26.41
N HIS A 6 4.03 17.91 26.13
CA HIS A 6 4.94 17.25 25.20
C HIS A 6 4.22 16.98 23.88
N LEU A 7 4.90 17.23 22.75
CA LEU A 7 4.43 16.90 21.41
C LEU A 7 5.24 15.73 20.88
N ILE A 8 4.56 14.63 20.54
CA ILE A 8 5.14 13.50 19.83
C ILE A 8 4.45 13.43 18.47
N LEU A 9 5.24 13.47 17.40
CA LEU A 9 4.76 13.31 16.03
C LEU A 9 5.06 11.89 15.58
N VAL A 10 4.04 11.20 15.06
CA VAL A 10 4.15 9.84 14.54
C VAL A 10 3.59 9.84 13.13
N GLY A 11 4.29 9.19 12.21
CA GLY A 11 3.85 9.04 10.83
C GLY A 11 4.78 8.13 10.05
N ASP A 12 4.44 7.91 8.79
CA ASP A 12 5.20 7.07 7.87
C ASP A 12 6.00 7.97 6.91
N ILE A 13 7.31 7.75 6.84
CA ILE A 13 8.23 8.51 5.97
C ILE A 13 8.13 8.07 4.50
N ASP A 14 7.68 6.83 4.29
CA ASP A 14 7.59 6.19 2.98
C ASP A 14 6.17 6.28 2.38
N GLN A 15 5.22 6.92 3.09
CA GLN A 15 3.89 7.21 2.56
C GLN A 15 3.95 8.18 1.38
N LEU A 16 2.99 8.03 0.46
CA LEU A 16 2.81 8.96 -0.67
C LEU A 16 2.75 10.41 -0.17
N PRO A 17 3.34 11.36 -0.93
CA PRO A 17 3.30 12.77 -0.58
C PRO A 17 1.85 13.24 -0.46
N SER A 18 1.65 14.27 0.38
CA SER A 18 0.35 14.94 0.49
C SER A 18 -0.18 15.34 -0.89
N VAL A 19 -1.50 15.32 -1.08
CA VAL A 19 -2.18 15.78 -2.31
C VAL A 19 -2.03 17.30 -2.53
N GLY A 20 -1.28 18.00 -1.66
CA GLY A 20 -0.97 19.43 -1.73
C GLY A 20 0.50 19.72 -1.38
N PRO A 21 0.91 21.00 -1.35
CA PRO A 21 2.31 21.35 -1.17
C PRO A 21 2.85 20.93 0.21
N GLY A 22 4.01 20.28 0.18
CA GLY A 22 4.85 20.03 1.36
C GLY A 22 4.93 18.57 1.79
N ASN A 23 6.10 18.20 2.32
CA ASN A 23 6.35 16.92 2.96
C ASN A 23 6.76 17.17 4.41
N VAL A 24 5.85 17.75 5.20
CA VAL A 24 6.13 18.29 6.55
C VAL A 24 6.92 17.32 7.42
N LEU A 25 6.50 16.05 7.52
CA LEU A 25 7.20 15.06 8.33
C LEU A 25 8.62 14.81 7.83
N LYS A 26 8.77 14.67 6.51
CA LYS A 26 10.07 14.45 5.84
C LYS A 26 11.00 15.65 6.04
N ASP A 27 10.46 16.86 5.96
CA ASP A 27 11.21 18.11 6.12
C ASP A 27 11.66 18.30 7.58
N ILE A 28 10.80 18.00 8.55
CA ILE A 28 11.15 17.98 9.98
C ILE A 28 12.30 17.00 10.24
N ILE A 29 12.21 15.77 9.71
CA ILE A 29 13.25 14.76 9.87
C ILE A 29 14.56 15.21 9.21
N ARG A 30 14.50 15.71 7.98
CA ARG A 30 15.67 16.19 7.22
C ARG A 30 16.35 17.39 7.85
N SER A 31 15.63 18.20 8.61
CA SER A 31 16.19 19.39 9.27
C SER A 31 17.29 19.06 10.29
N GLY A 32 17.30 17.85 10.86
CA GLY A 32 18.24 17.45 11.91
C GLY A 32 18.07 18.20 13.23
N ARG A 33 17.00 18.99 13.41
CA ARG A 33 16.79 19.87 14.58
C ARG A 33 16.05 19.21 15.73
N PHE A 34 15.53 18.01 15.52
CA PHE A 34 14.67 17.29 16.47
C PHE A 34 15.19 15.86 16.68
N THR A 35 14.94 15.30 17.86
CA THR A 35 15.19 13.87 18.11
C THR A 35 14.24 13.04 17.25
N VAL A 36 14.80 12.17 16.42
CA VAL A 36 14.04 11.27 15.53
C VAL A 36 14.36 9.83 15.89
N VAL A 37 13.33 9.02 16.02
CA VAL A 37 13.44 7.57 16.17
C VAL A 37 12.73 6.93 14.97
N ARG A 38 13.43 6.09 14.21
CA ARG A 38 12.85 5.31 13.10
C ARG A 38 12.65 3.87 13.55
N LEU A 39 11.40 3.41 13.50
CA LEU A 39 11.08 1.99 13.67
C LEU A 39 11.35 1.28 12.34
N THR A 40 12.17 0.23 12.37
CA THR A 40 12.58 -0.52 11.16
C THR A 40 11.97 -1.91 11.09
N GLU A 41 11.35 -2.37 12.18
CA GLU A 41 10.72 -3.68 12.25
C GLU A 41 9.21 -3.57 12.05
N ILE A 42 8.67 -4.37 11.13
CA ILE A 42 7.23 -4.49 10.90
C ILE A 42 6.71 -5.63 11.76
N PHE A 43 5.90 -5.29 12.76
CA PHE A 43 5.20 -6.26 13.63
C PHE A 43 3.79 -6.62 13.13
N ARG A 44 3.36 -6.11 11.96
CA ARG A 44 2.10 -6.52 11.35
C ARG A 44 2.17 -8.01 11.02
N GLN A 45 1.03 -8.69 11.15
CA GLN A 45 0.89 -10.13 10.95
C GLN A 45 1.61 -10.58 9.65
N ALA A 46 2.44 -11.63 9.80
CA ALA A 46 3.10 -12.42 8.77
C ALA A 46 4.42 -11.87 8.18
N GLN A 47 5.54 -12.46 8.62
CA GLN A 47 6.76 -12.60 7.81
C GLN A 47 6.52 -13.32 6.45
N GLU A 48 5.28 -13.73 6.16
CA GLU A 48 4.83 -14.47 4.97
C GLU A 48 3.92 -13.64 4.03
N SER A 49 3.54 -12.40 4.38
CA SER A 49 2.68 -11.57 3.51
C SER A 49 3.43 -11.11 2.26
N MET A 50 2.95 -11.50 1.08
CA MET A 50 3.55 -11.08 -0.19
C MET A 50 3.30 -9.60 -0.47
N ILE A 51 2.21 -9.02 0.04
CA ILE A 51 1.96 -7.57 -0.01
C ILE A 51 3.10 -6.81 0.68
N VAL A 52 3.47 -7.19 1.90
CA VAL A 52 4.52 -6.51 2.68
C VAL A 52 5.89 -6.66 2.02
N VAL A 53 6.23 -7.88 1.57
CA VAL A 53 7.49 -8.16 0.87
C VAL A 53 7.62 -7.32 -0.41
N ASN A 54 6.56 -7.28 -1.22
CA ASN A 54 6.57 -6.54 -2.49
C ASN A 54 6.60 -5.02 -2.26
N ALA A 55 5.93 -4.49 -1.24
CA ALA A 55 5.99 -3.07 -0.90
C ALA A 55 7.43 -2.62 -0.54
N HIS A 56 8.16 -3.42 0.25
CA HIS A 56 9.56 -3.13 0.56
C HIS A 56 10.46 -3.13 -0.67
N LYS A 57 10.27 -4.10 -1.58
CA LYS A 57 11.04 -4.17 -2.83
C LYS A 57 10.83 -2.92 -3.68
N VAL A 58 9.58 -2.52 -3.90
CA VAL A 58 9.24 -1.31 -4.66
C VAL A 58 9.84 -0.06 -4.02
N ASN A 59 9.73 0.10 -2.69
CA ASN A 59 10.33 1.23 -1.98
C ASN A 59 11.87 1.27 -2.07
N GLN A 60 12.52 0.13 -2.32
CA GLN A 60 13.96 0.02 -2.53
C GLN A 60 14.37 0.11 -4.01
N GLY A 61 13.42 0.35 -4.92
CA GLY A 61 13.66 0.39 -6.36
C GLY A 61 13.88 -0.99 -7.00
N GLN A 62 13.47 -2.06 -6.32
CA GLN A 62 13.53 -3.44 -6.81
C GLN A 62 12.16 -3.87 -7.36
N LEU A 63 12.17 -4.77 -8.34
CA LEU A 63 10.93 -5.33 -8.89
C LEU A 63 10.23 -6.25 -7.86
N PRO A 64 8.89 -6.20 -7.76
CA PRO A 64 8.14 -7.12 -6.92
C PRO A 64 8.29 -8.56 -7.42
N VAL A 65 8.12 -9.53 -6.52
CA VAL A 65 8.04 -10.94 -6.90
C VAL A 65 6.63 -11.20 -7.40
N LEU A 66 6.52 -11.38 -8.71
CA LEU A 66 5.32 -11.83 -9.39
C LEU A 66 5.45 -13.36 -9.52
N LYS A 67 5.04 -14.10 -8.49
CA LYS A 67 5.00 -15.57 -8.61
C LYS A 67 3.84 -15.94 -9.53
N GLU A 68 4.08 -16.84 -10.47
CA GLU A 68 2.99 -17.61 -11.08
C GLU A 68 2.33 -18.44 -9.98
N ILE A 69 1.00 -18.50 -9.98
CA ILE A 69 0.21 -19.11 -8.90
C ILE A 69 0.48 -20.62 -8.89
N ASP A 70 1.33 -21.09 -7.99
CA ASP A 70 1.26 -22.49 -7.56
C ASP A 70 -0.05 -22.65 -6.78
N LYS A 71 -0.96 -23.43 -7.34
CA LYS A 71 -2.36 -23.61 -6.89
C LYS A 71 -2.52 -24.09 -5.44
N SER A 72 -1.44 -24.39 -4.73
CA SER A 72 -1.46 -24.92 -3.37
C SER A 72 -1.29 -23.89 -2.26
N GLU A 73 -0.92 -22.64 -2.55
CA GLU A 73 -0.72 -21.62 -1.51
C GLU A 73 -1.65 -20.41 -1.70
N SER A 74 -2.47 -20.15 -0.68
CA SER A 74 -3.27 -18.93 -0.62
C SER A 74 -2.35 -17.75 -0.34
N THR A 75 -2.14 -16.88 -1.34
CA THR A 75 -1.39 -15.63 -1.19
C THR A 75 -2.33 -14.43 -1.10
N ASP A 76 -1.88 -13.38 -0.41
CA ASP A 76 -2.54 -12.08 -0.30
C ASP A 76 -2.18 -11.11 -1.43
N PHE A 77 -1.25 -11.47 -2.32
CA PHE A 77 -0.85 -10.65 -3.47
C PHE A 77 -0.95 -11.45 -4.77
N GLN A 78 -1.70 -10.93 -5.74
CA GLN A 78 -1.85 -11.52 -7.07
C GLN A 78 -1.59 -10.47 -8.14
N PHE A 79 -0.96 -10.90 -9.23
CA PHE A 79 -0.73 -10.08 -10.41
C PHE A 79 -1.35 -10.79 -11.61
N ILE A 80 -2.24 -10.09 -12.31
CA ILE A 80 -2.92 -10.58 -13.51
C ILE A 80 -2.59 -9.60 -14.64
N GLU A 81 -1.84 -10.08 -15.62
CA GLU A 81 -1.49 -9.31 -16.81
C GLU A 81 -2.60 -9.48 -17.87
N GLU A 82 -3.15 -8.36 -18.34
CA GLU A 82 -4.15 -8.32 -19.40
C GLU A 82 -4.01 -6.99 -20.15
N GLU A 83 -4.08 -7.05 -21.49
CA GLU A 83 -3.93 -5.89 -22.37
C GLU A 83 -5.27 -5.46 -22.98
N ASP A 84 -6.25 -6.35 -23.03
CA ASP A 84 -7.57 -6.09 -23.59
C ASP A 84 -8.47 -5.34 -22.57
N PRO A 85 -8.89 -4.09 -22.84
CA PRO A 85 -9.69 -3.30 -21.91
C PRO A 85 -11.01 -3.95 -21.49
N GLU A 86 -11.66 -4.70 -22.39
CA GLU A 86 -12.92 -5.37 -22.09
C GLU A 86 -12.69 -6.53 -21.12
N LYS A 87 -11.61 -7.28 -21.31
CA LYS A 87 -11.22 -8.36 -20.39
C LYS A 87 -10.73 -7.82 -19.06
N ILE A 88 -10.01 -6.70 -19.02
CA ILE A 88 -9.63 -6.03 -17.77
C ILE A 88 -10.87 -5.70 -16.95
N LEU A 89 -11.89 -5.08 -17.57
CA LEU A 89 -13.14 -4.75 -16.89
C LEU A 89 -13.83 -6.01 -16.35
N GLN A 90 -13.93 -7.05 -17.18
CA GLN A 90 -14.54 -8.31 -16.77
C GLN A 90 -13.79 -8.95 -15.59
N ASN A 91 -12.46 -9.02 -15.66
CA ASN A 91 -11.62 -9.56 -14.60
C ASN A 91 -11.81 -8.78 -13.29
N ILE A 92 -11.87 -7.45 -13.32
CA ILE A 92 -12.12 -6.63 -12.13
C ILE A 92 -13.48 -6.95 -11.52
N LEU A 93 -14.53 -7.05 -12.34
CA LEU A 93 -15.89 -7.38 -11.88
C LEU A 93 -15.94 -8.77 -11.23
N ASP A 94 -15.31 -9.77 -11.85
CA ASP A 94 -15.29 -11.14 -11.34
C ASP A 94 -14.50 -11.24 -10.03
N LEU A 95 -13.35 -10.57 -9.94
CA LEU A 95 -12.54 -10.52 -8.71
C LEU A 95 -13.30 -9.85 -7.56
N CYS A 96 -13.99 -8.74 -7.81
CA CYS A 96 -14.68 -8.00 -6.76
C CYS A 96 -15.99 -8.67 -6.34
N SER A 97 -16.68 -9.36 -7.25
CA SER A 97 -17.99 -9.96 -6.98
C SER A 97 -17.90 -11.39 -6.45
N GLU A 98 -16.92 -12.18 -6.91
CA GLU A 98 -16.82 -13.61 -6.62
C GLU A 98 -15.45 -14.02 -6.09
N GLY A 99 -14.36 -13.62 -6.76
CA GLY A 99 -13.00 -14.10 -6.45
C GLY A 99 -12.54 -13.76 -5.02
N ILE A 100 -12.42 -12.46 -4.73
CA ILE A 100 -11.99 -11.96 -3.41
C ILE A 100 -13.01 -12.32 -2.32
N PRO A 101 -14.33 -12.11 -2.50
CA PRO A 101 -15.34 -12.53 -1.53
C PRO A 101 -15.28 -14.03 -1.22
N GLY A 102 -15.08 -14.89 -2.23
CA GLY A 102 -14.98 -16.34 -2.06
C GLY A 102 -13.72 -16.77 -1.31
N GLN A 103 -12.58 -16.15 -1.61
CA GLN A 103 -11.29 -16.49 -1.00
C GLN A 103 -11.14 -15.95 0.43
N PHE A 104 -11.59 -14.72 0.69
CA PHE A 104 -11.32 -14.00 1.94
C PHE A 104 -12.56 -13.70 2.79
N ARG A 105 -13.76 -14.06 2.32
CA ARG A 105 -15.06 -13.83 2.99
C ARG A 105 -15.40 -12.36 3.22
N PHE A 106 -14.93 -11.48 2.33
CA PHE A 106 -15.28 -10.05 2.37
C PHE A 106 -16.63 -9.76 1.72
N HIS A 107 -17.32 -8.74 2.22
CA HIS A 107 -18.53 -8.20 1.63
C HIS A 107 -18.18 -7.37 0.38
N PRO A 108 -18.67 -7.75 -0.82
CA PRO A 108 -18.26 -7.13 -2.10
C PRO A 108 -18.36 -5.60 -2.14
N LEU A 109 -19.42 -5.04 -1.54
CA LEU A 109 -19.69 -3.60 -1.58
C LEU A 109 -19.15 -2.78 -0.40
N ARG A 110 -18.65 -3.42 0.65
CA ARG A 110 -18.30 -2.74 1.91
C ARG A 110 -16.85 -2.89 2.31
N GLU A 111 -16.20 -3.94 1.81
CA GLU A 111 -14.87 -4.35 2.25
C GLU A 111 -13.89 -4.49 1.09
N ILE A 112 -14.31 -4.14 -0.14
CA ILE A 112 -13.46 -4.14 -1.34
C ILE A 112 -13.39 -2.73 -1.91
N GLN A 113 -12.17 -2.30 -2.22
CA GLN A 113 -11.90 -1.02 -2.88
C GLN A 113 -11.04 -1.24 -4.12
N VAL A 114 -11.46 -0.68 -5.25
CA VAL A 114 -10.68 -0.62 -6.48
C VAL A 114 -9.98 0.73 -6.54
N LEU A 115 -8.66 0.70 -6.69
CA LEU A 115 -7.83 1.89 -6.88
C LEU A 115 -7.29 1.86 -8.32
N ALA A 116 -7.46 2.97 -9.03
CA ALA A 116 -6.89 3.18 -10.35
C ALA A 116 -6.04 4.46 -10.33
N PRO A 117 -4.92 4.50 -11.06
CA PRO A 117 -4.15 5.74 -11.21
C PRO A 117 -5.05 6.80 -11.86
N MET A 118 -5.27 7.90 -11.15
CA MET A 118 -5.89 9.09 -11.73
C MET A 118 -4.77 9.99 -12.25
N GLN A 119 -4.84 10.39 -13.53
CA GLN A 119 -4.01 11.49 -13.99
C GLN A 119 -4.44 12.76 -13.24
N VAL A 120 -3.56 13.29 -12.40
CA VAL A 120 -3.69 14.67 -11.95
C VAL A 120 -3.28 15.50 -13.17
N SER A 121 -4.27 16.03 -13.89
CA SER A 121 -4.01 17.07 -14.89
C SER A 121 -3.30 18.22 -14.18
N ASP A 122 -2.11 18.59 -14.65
CA ASP A 122 -1.38 19.75 -14.14
C ASP A 122 -2.31 20.97 -14.13
N ILE A 123 -2.50 21.58 -12.96
CA ILE A 123 -3.15 22.89 -12.78
C ILE A 123 -2.05 23.95 -12.80
#